data_AF-A0A959P998-F1
#
_entry.id   AF-A0A959P998-F1
#
_cell.length_a   1.000
_cell.length_b   1.000
_cell.length_c   1.000
_cell.angle_alpha   90.00
_cell.angle_beta   90.00
_cell.angle_gamma   90.00
#
_symmetry.space_group_name_H-M   'P 1'
#
loop_
_entity.id
_entity.type
_entity.pdbx_description
1 polymer ?
#
loop_
_entity_poly.entity_id
_entity_poly.type
_entity_poly.pdbx_seq_one_letter_code
_entity_poly.pdbx_strand_id
1 'polypeptide(L)'
;MTSSLYCSICSAIVLMVSLSAYAQNDICSEAQPLECGNTITFSTIGAQQTEFNYEGTCFWNVQNPGNWFVFQGNGSQVIFQFEDTGWETSRGLTLFESTEGCNALECATWVEAVPDIESSHLISFLTQENHEYFLLVNSMDSNNLEFEYTLSATCQTCGTLPVNIDLDNAEMLTFFEPVYGNTCCLPPGSIDLCDEDILQSYGLWYKMVDNDCMIDFRFESLSDVELSVMMIELT
;
A
#
# COMPACT_ATOMS: atom_id res chain seq x y z
N MET A 1 -76.00 -25.75 20.92
CA MET A 1 -74.91 -26.55 20.34
C MET A 1 -73.93 -25.58 19.69
N THR A 2 -72.84 -25.32 20.39
CA THR A 2 -71.79 -24.38 20.01
C THR A 2 -70.72 -25.13 19.22
N SER A 3 -70.58 -24.83 17.93
CA SER A 3 -69.50 -25.35 17.09
C SER A 3 -68.48 -24.23 16.87
N SER A 4 -67.41 -24.26 17.66
CA SER A 4 -66.23 -23.41 17.50
C SER A 4 -65.36 -23.94 16.36
N LEU A 5 -65.24 -23.17 15.28
CA LEU A 5 -64.23 -23.38 14.25
C LEU A 5 -62.86 -23.00 14.81
N TYR A 6 -61.98 -24.00 15.00
CA TYR A 6 -60.56 -23.77 15.20
C TYR A 6 -59.93 -23.44 13.85
N CYS A 7 -59.61 -22.16 13.63
CA CYS A 7 -58.78 -21.73 12.53
C CYS A 7 -57.33 -22.12 12.85
N SER A 8 -56.89 -23.24 12.28
CA SER A 8 -55.50 -23.69 12.37
C SER A 8 -54.62 -22.70 11.61
N ILE A 9 -53.82 -21.94 12.35
CA ILE A 9 -52.85 -21.01 11.78
C ILE A 9 -51.78 -21.87 11.11
N CYS A 10 -51.83 -21.96 9.78
CA CYS A 10 -50.80 -22.61 9.00
C CYS A 10 -49.59 -21.66 8.96
N SER A 11 -48.63 -21.83 9.87
CA SER A 11 -47.36 -21.11 9.79
C SER A 11 -46.59 -21.60 8.57
N ALA A 12 -46.62 -20.82 7.50
CA ALA A 12 -45.70 -20.98 6.38
C ALA A 12 -44.31 -20.55 6.85
N ILE A 13 -43.36 -21.48 6.88
CA ILE A 13 -41.94 -21.17 7.00
C ILE A 13 -41.49 -20.68 5.63
N VAL A 14 -41.17 -19.38 5.54
CA VAL A 14 -40.52 -18.80 4.36
C VAL A 14 -39.02 -19.01 4.55
N LEU A 15 -38.45 -19.95 3.79
CA LEU A 15 -37.00 -20.13 3.72
C LEU A 15 -36.46 -19.14 2.67
N MET A 16 -35.89 -18.03 3.12
CA MET A 16 -35.19 -17.12 2.22
C MET A 16 -33.79 -17.69 1.97
N VAL A 17 -33.57 -18.22 0.77
CA VAL A 17 -32.23 -18.57 0.27
C VAL A 17 -31.67 -17.30 -0.37
N SER A 18 -30.77 -16.61 0.32
CA SER A 18 -29.95 -15.56 -0.29
C SER A 18 -28.72 -16.21 -0.92
N LEU A 19 -28.49 -16.01 -2.21
CA LEU A 19 -27.15 -16.17 -2.76
C LEU A 19 -26.31 -15.04 -2.15
N SER A 20 -25.33 -15.39 -1.31
CA SER A 20 -24.17 -14.53 -1.09
C SER A 20 -23.47 -14.45 -2.44
N ALA A 21 -23.47 -13.28 -3.07
CA ALA A 21 -22.62 -13.05 -4.22
C ALA A 21 -21.19 -13.12 -3.69
N TYR A 22 -20.39 -14.04 -4.22
CA TYR A 22 -18.95 -14.05 -3.98
C TYR A 22 -18.38 -12.69 -4.37
N ALA A 23 -17.38 -12.22 -3.63
CA ALA A 23 -16.65 -11.04 -4.03
C ALA A 23 -15.99 -11.32 -5.39
N GLN A 24 -16.27 -10.49 -6.39
CA GLN A 24 -15.96 -10.76 -7.81
C GLN A 24 -14.45 -10.91 -8.12
N ASN A 25 -13.60 -10.58 -7.16
CA ASN A 25 -12.15 -10.53 -7.29
C ASN A 25 -11.45 -11.24 -6.12
N ASP A 26 -12.04 -12.30 -5.57
CA ASP A 26 -11.46 -13.04 -4.44
C ASP A 26 -10.36 -14.05 -4.83
N ILE A 27 -10.12 -14.23 -6.13
CA ILE A 27 -8.97 -14.95 -6.68
C ILE A 27 -8.11 -14.04 -7.56
N CYS A 28 -6.79 -14.26 -7.52
CA CYS A 28 -5.82 -13.42 -8.23
C CYS A 28 -6.08 -13.36 -9.74
N SER A 29 -6.49 -14.46 -10.38
CA SER A 29 -6.76 -14.48 -11.83
C SER A 29 -7.97 -13.64 -12.24
N GLU A 30 -8.81 -13.26 -11.28
CA GLU A 30 -9.96 -12.37 -11.45
C GLU A 30 -9.72 -11.00 -10.78
N ALA A 31 -8.44 -10.65 -10.54
CA ALA A 31 -8.06 -9.37 -9.97
C ALA A 31 -8.70 -8.21 -10.74
N GLN A 32 -9.30 -7.29 -10.00
CA GLN A 32 -9.98 -6.15 -10.61
C GLN A 32 -8.98 -5.06 -11.01
N PRO A 33 -9.06 -4.50 -12.22
CA PRO A 33 -8.22 -3.38 -12.63
C PRO A 33 -8.42 -2.16 -11.73
N LEU A 34 -7.31 -1.57 -11.28
CA LEU A 34 -7.23 -0.30 -10.58
C LEU A 34 -6.44 0.69 -11.44
N GLU A 35 -6.96 1.90 -11.59
CA GLU A 35 -6.34 2.96 -12.39
C GLU A 35 -6.10 4.22 -11.55
N CYS A 36 -5.15 5.04 -11.99
CA CYS A 36 -4.87 6.33 -11.38
C CYS A 36 -6.10 7.24 -11.35
N GLY A 37 -6.35 7.88 -10.21
CA GLY A 37 -7.47 8.81 -10.00
C GLY A 37 -8.79 8.13 -9.63
N ASN A 38 -8.82 6.80 -9.57
CA ASN A 38 -10.01 6.06 -9.16
C ASN A 38 -10.00 5.79 -7.64
N THR A 39 -11.17 5.93 -7.04
CA THR A 39 -11.49 5.41 -5.71
C THR A 39 -12.64 4.44 -5.85
N ILE A 40 -12.48 3.24 -5.29
CA ILE A 40 -13.46 2.17 -5.34
C ILE A 40 -13.85 1.76 -3.92
N THR A 41 -15.10 1.36 -3.73
CA THR A 41 -15.61 0.80 -2.47
C THR A 41 -15.82 -0.70 -2.65
N PHE A 42 -15.25 -1.49 -1.74
CA PHE A 42 -15.24 -2.95 -1.79
C PHE A 42 -15.57 -3.58 -0.44
N SER A 43 -15.79 -4.88 -0.48
CA SER A 43 -15.98 -5.70 0.71
C SER A 43 -15.32 -7.07 0.55
N THR A 44 -14.73 -7.55 1.64
CA THR A 44 -14.23 -8.93 1.75
C THR A 44 -15.32 -9.92 2.17
N ILE A 45 -16.58 -9.48 2.38
CA ILE A 45 -17.70 -10.36 2.75
C ILE A 45 -17.85 -11.46 1.68
N GLY A 46 -17.78 -12.72 2.11
CA GLY A 46 -17.88 -13.88 1.21
C GLY A 46 -16.64 -14.15 0.35
N ALA A 47 -15.55 -13.40 0.49
CA ALA A 47 -14.29 -13.71 -0.16
C ALA A 47 -13.80 -15.10 0.28
N GLN A 48 -13.23 -15.86 -0.66
CA GLN A 48 -12.63 -17.15 -0.37
C GLN A 48 -11.17 -17.03 0.04
N GLN A 49 -10.67 -18.08 0.69
CA GLN A 49 -9.25 -18.20 0.98
C GLN A 49 -8.48 -18.11 -0.35
N THR A 50 -7.41 -17.32 -0.38
CA THR A 50 -6.62 -17.20 -1.60
C THR A 50 -6.06 -18.57 -1.99
N GLU A 51 -6.12 -18.89 -3.28
CA GLU A 51 -5.54 -20.13 -3.83
C GLU A 51 -4.01 -20.04 -3.96
N PHE A 52 -3.46 -18.85 -3.73
CA PHE A 52 -2.04 -18.57 -3.85
C PHE A 52 -1.28 -18.98 -2.60
N ASN A 53 -0.56 -20.10 -2.66
CA ASN A 53 0.41 -20.47 -1.64
C ASN A 53 1.69 -19.63 -1.79
N TYR A 54 1.75 -18.54 -1.05
CA TYR A 54 2.94 -17.72 -0.95
C TYR A 54 3.85 -18.26 0.15
N GLU A 55 5.07 -18.64 -0.22
CA GLU A 55 6.10 -19.10 0.73
C GLU A 55 7.14 -18.01 1.09
N GLY A 56 6.96 -16.78 0.58
CA GLY A 56 7.88 -15.67 0.84
C GLY A 56 7.61 -14.92 2.15
N THR A 57 8.37 -13.84 2.37
CA THR A 57 8.38 -13.07 3.64
C THR A 57 7.49 -11.83 3.65
N CYS A 58 6.68 -11.63 2.60
CA CYS A 58 5.62 -10.63 2.64
C CYS A 58 4.68 -10.94 3.80
N PHE A 59 4.28 -9.89 4.51
CA PHE A 59 3.12 -9.76 5.38
C PHE A 59 2.52 -11.04 6.01
N TRP A 60 2.40 -11.04 7.33
CA TRP A 60 1.80 -12.15 8.07
C TRP A 60 0.35 -12.38 7.59
N ASN A 61 0.04 -13.61 7.12
CA ASN A 61 -1.29 -14.07 6.67
C ASN A 61 -1.82 -13.58 5.30
N VAL A 62 -0.98 -13.44 4.27
CA VAL A 62 -1.48 -13.29 2.87
C VAL A 62 -2.39 -14.44 2.41
N GLN A 63 -2.46 -15.54 3.17
CA GLN A 63 -3.35 -16.67 2.94
C GLN A 63 -4.81 -16.41 3.34
N ASN A 64 -5.09 -15.36 4.11
CA ASN A 64 -6.46 -15.07 4.52
C ASN A 64 -7.32 -14.61 3.32
N PRO A 65 -8.63 -14.87 3.33
CA PRO A 65 -9.55 -14.34 2.34
C PRO A 65 -9.43 -12.84 2.14
N GLY A 66 -9.53 -12.42 0.88
CA GLY A 66 -9.34 -11.03 0.52
C GLY A 66 -9.72 -10.76 -0.93
N ASN A 67 -9.56 -9.50 -1.31
CA ASN A 67 -9.84 -9.01 -2.65
C ASN A 67 -8.54 -8.70 -3.38
N TRP A 68 -8.46 -9.11 -4.64
CA TRP A 68 -7.32 -8.89 -5.52
C TRP A 68 -7.58 -7.74 -6.50
N PHE A 69 -6.56 -6.92 -6.69
CA PHE A 69 -6.55 -5.85 -7.68
C PHE A 69 -5.30 -5.95 -8.53
N VAL A 70 -5.39 -5.48 -9.77
CA VAL A 70 -4.25 -5.39 -10.68
C VAL A 70 -4.05 -3.96 -11.12
N PHE A 71 -2.81 -3.51 -11.11
CA PHE A 71 -2.39 -2.18 -11.55
C PHE A 71 -1.30 -2.30 -12.60
N GLN A 72 -1.51 -1.65 -13.75
CA GLN A 72 -0.49 -1.59 -14.79
C GLN A 72 0.45 -0.41 -14.53
N GLY A 73 1.72 -0.73 -14.27
CA GLY A 73 2.78 0.24 -14.08
C GLY A 73 2.96 1.18 -15.26
N ASN A 74 3.12 2.47 -14.96
CA ASN A 74 3.18 3.55 -15.95
C ASN A 74 4.42 4.44 -15.79
N GLY A 75 5.41 4.00 -15.01
CA GLY A 75 6.63 4.78 -14.75
C GLY A 75 6.46 5.88 -13.70
N SER A 76 5.25 6.06 -13.14
CA SER A 76 4.96 7.09 -12.14
C SER A 76 5.05 6.53 -10.72
N GLN A 77 5.22 7.42 -9.74
CA GLN A 77 4.97 7.09 -8.35
C GLN A 77 3.48 6.97 -8.13
N VAL A 78 3.06 5.88 -7.50
CA VAL A 78 1.68 5.58 -7.21
C VAL A 78 1.52 5.51 -5.69
N ILE A 79 0.52 6.21 -5.20
CA ILE A 79 0.08 6.17 -3.80
C ILE A 79 -1.22 5.37 -3.78
N PHE A 80 -1.14 4.16 -3.25
CA PHE A 80 -2.33 3.37 -2.93
C PHE A 80 -2.78 3.73 -1.52
N GLN A 81 -4.03 4.15 -1.38
CA GLN A 81 -4.61 4.49 -0.09
C GLN A 81 -5.77 3.54 0.20
N PHE A 82 -5.64 2.86 1.32
CA PHE A 82 -6.63 1.97 1.90
C PHE A 82 -7.26 2.67 3.11
N GLU A 83 -8.58 2.82 3.10
CA GLU A 83 -9.33 3.31 4.25
C GLU A 83 -10.46 2.34 4.56
N ASP A 84 -10.63 2.05 5.84
CA ASP A 84 -11.72 1.22 6.29
C ASP A 84 -12.51 1.91 7.40
N THR A 85 -13.65 1.32 7.76
CA THR A 85 -14.54 1.87 8.79
C THR A 85 -14.56 1.02 10.07
N GLY A 86 -13.70 0.01 10.17
CA GLY A 86 -13.81 -1.02 11.19
C GLY A 86 -12.68 -0.96 12.22
N TRP A 87 -13.06 -0.82 13.48
CA TRP A 87 -12.16 -0.48 14.58
C TRP A 87 -11.64 -1.69 15.36
N GLU A 88 -11.94 -2.91 14.92
CA GLU A 88 -11.82 -4.08 15.80
C GLU A 88 -10.71 -5.06 15.38
N THR A 89 -10.15 -4.94 14.17
CA THR A 89 -9.20 -5.94 13.63
C THR A 89 -8.13 -5.36 12.74
N SER A 90 -6.92 -5.90 12.88
CA SER A 90 -5.82 -5.65 11.95
C SER A 90 -6.17 -6.11 10.53
N ARG A 91 -5.97 -5.23 9.56
CA ARG A 91 -6.18 -5.48 8.12
C ARG A 91 -4.93 -5.09 7.37
N GLY A 92 -4.81 -5.51 6.12
CA GLY A 92 -3.61 -5.29 5.34
C GLY A 92 -3.89 -4.92 3.90
N LEU A 93 -3.02 -4.08 3.37
CA LEU A 93 -2.82 -3.93 1.94
C LEU A 93 -1.41 -4.45 1.63
N THR A 94 -1.32 -5.40 0.72
CA THR A 94 -0.04 -5.96 0.26
C THR A 94 0.12 -5.67 -1.23
N LEU A 95 1.29 -5.19 -1.64
CA LEU A 95 1.68 -4.97 -3.04
C LEU A 95 2.66 -6.06 -3.48
N PHE A 96 2.37 -6.68 -4.61
CA PHE A 96 3.22 -7.65 -5.28
C PHE A 96 3.66 -7.14 -6.65
N GLU A 97 4.93 -7.34 -6.97
CA GLU A 97 5.45 -7.30 -8.33
C GLU A 97 5.19 -8.64 -9.02
N SER A 98 4.99 -8.59 -10.34
CA SER A 98 4.70 -9.80 -11.11
C SER A 98 5.48 -9.87 -12.41
N THR A 99 6.11 -11.03 -12.63
CA THR A 99 6.75 -11.35 -13.92
C THR A 99 5.89 -12.24 -14.81
N GLU A 100 4.96 -13.01 -14.23
CA GLU A 100 4.11 -13.99 -14.95
C GLU A 100 2.67 -14.04 -14.40
N GLY A 101 2.11 -12.87 -14.06
CA GLY A 101 0.81 -12.75 -13.40
C GLY A 101 0.79 -13.46 -12.03
N CYS A 102 -0.33 -14.09 -11.72
CA CYS A 102 -0.55 -14.80 -10.46
C CYS A 102 0.37 -16.01 -10.19
N ASN A 103 1.15 -16.46 -11.20
CA ASN A 103 2.05 -17.60 -11.04
C ASN A 103 3.44 -17.21 -10.52
N ALA A 104 3.77 -15.91 -10.55
CA ALA A 104 5.07 -15.39 -10.14
C ALA A 104 4.89 -14.02 -9.48
N LEU A 105 4.35 -14.03 -8.27
CA LEU A 105 4.21 -12.83 -7.43
C LEU A 105 5.38 -12.74 -6.44
N GLU A 106 6.06 -11.60 -6.44
CA GLU A 106 7.10 -11.25 -5.48
C GLU A 106 6.61 -10.07 -4.64
N CYS A 107 6.82 -10.12 -3.33
CA CYS A 107 6.43 -9.04 -2.44
C CYS A 107 7.23 -7.77 -2.72
N ALA A 108 6.54 -6.69 -3.05
CA ALA A 108 7.17 -5.39 -3.15
C ALA A 108 7.19 -4.69 -1.79
N THR A 109 6.01 -4.57 -1.15
CA THR A 109 5.82 -3.90 0.13
C THR A 109 4.41 -4.17 0.68
N TRP A 110 4.13 -3.74 1.91
CA TRP A 110 2.84 -3.88 2.55
C TRP A 110 2.62 -2.78 3.60
N VAL A 111 1.37 -2.57 3.98
CA VAL A 111 0.98 -1.72 5.11
C VAL A 111 -0.10 -2.40 5.94
N GLU A 112 0.05 -2.36 7.26
CA GLU A 112 -0.96 -2.81 8.21
C GLU A 112 -1.86 -1.65 8.61
N ALA A 113 -3.16 -1.93 8.59
CA ALA A 113 -4.18 -1.15 9.24
C ALA A 113 -4.39 -1.64 10.67
N VAL A 114 -3.72 -0.97 11.63
CA VAL A 114 -3.85 -1.29 13.05
C VAL A 114 -5.01 -0.50 13.64
N PRO A 115 -5.92 -1.14 14.41
CA PRO A 115 -6.94 -0.45 15.19
C PRO A 115 -6.38 0.69 16.05
N ASP A 116 -7.21 1.71 16.30
CA ASP A 116 -6.93 2.86 17.19
C ASP A 116 -5.85 3.84 16.74
N ILE A 117 -5.27 3.67 15.55
CA ILE A 117 -4.39 4.65 14.91
C ILE A 117 -5.14 5.22 13.70
N GLU A 118 -5.72 6.42 13.85
CA GLU A 118 -6.26 7.17 12.69
C GLU A 118 -5.10 7.52 11.74
N SER A 119 -4.80 6.59 10.85
CA SER A 119 -3.84 6.77 9.78
C SER A 119 -4.44 6.22 8.52
N SER A 120 -4.47 7.04 7.47
CA SER A 120 -4.65 6.53 6.11
C SER A 120 -3.51 5.55 5.85
N HIS A 121 -3.85 4.28 5.63
CA HIS A 121 -2.85 3.26 5.36
C HIS A 121 -2.46 3.38 3.89
N LEU A 122 -1.25 3.87 3.66
CA LEU A 122 -0.76 4.17 2.33
C LEU A 122 0.45 3.34 1.97
N ILE A 123 0.50 2.91 0.72
CA ILE A 123 1.69 2.40 0.06
C ILE A 123 2.08 3.42 -0.99
N SER A 124 3.31 3.95 -0.89
CA SER A 124 3.91 4.77 -1.94
C SER A 124 4.95 3.93 -2.66
N PHE A 125 4.83 3.81 -3.98
CA PHE A 125 5.67 2.92 -4.77
C PHE A 125 5.96 3.49 -6.16
N LEU A 126 7.21 3.41 -6.62
CA LEU A 126 7.59 3.83 -7.98
C LEU A 126 7.40 2.66 -8.95
N THR A 127 6.41 2.77 -9.84
CA THR A 127 6.11 1.71 -10.81
C THR A 127 7.03 1.77 -12.03
N GLN A 128 7.27 0.62 -12.65
CA GLN A 128 7.94 0.52 -13.94
C GLN A 128 6.92 0.49 -15.08
N GLU A 129 7.22 1.16 -16.21
CA GLU A 129 6.33 1.17 -17.36
C GLU A 129 6.14 -0.25 -17.93
N ASN A 130 4.89 -0.63 -18.18
CA ASN A 130 4.50 -1.97 -18.67
C ASN A 130 4.83 -3.14 -17.71
N HIS A 131 5.07 -2.87 -16.43
CA HIS A 131 5.16 -3.90 -15.39
C HIS A 131 3.82 -4.08 -14.69
N GLU A 132 3.45 -5.31 -14.33
CA GLU A 132 2.16 -5.61 -13.70
C GLU A 132 2.33 -5.73 -12.18
N TYR A 133 1.42 -5.12 -11.44
CA TYR A 133 1.42 -5.11 -9.99
C TYR A 133 0.10 -5.66 -9.47
N PHE A 134 0.15 -6.52 -8.45
CA PHE A 134 -1.05 -7.04 -7.80
C PHE A 134 -1.17 -6.48 -6.40
N LEU A 135 -2.38 -6.11 -6.01
CA LEU A 135 -2.68 -5.71 -4.65
C LEU A 135 -3.63 -6.73 -4.02
N LEU A 136 -3.33 -7.12 -2.79
CA LEU A 136 -4.22 -7.92 -1.95
C LEU A 136 -4.67 -7.09 -0.77
N VAL A 137 -5.98 -6.93 -0.63
CA VAL A 137 -6.61 -6.40 0.58
C VAL A 137 -7.22 -7.56 1.35
N ASN A 138 -6.74 -7.80 2.56
CA ASN A 138 -7.22 -8.90 3.39
C ASN A 138 -7.16 -8.59 4.89
N SER A 139 -7.83 -9.42 5.69
CA SER A 139 -7.72 -9.34 7.15
C SER A 139 -6.46 -10.04 7.63
N MET A 140 -5.84 -9.54 8.70
CA MET A 140 -4.78 -10.26 9.40
C MET A 140 -5.31 -11.21 10.47
N ASP A 141 -6.52 -10.97 10.97
CA ASP A 141 -7.16 -11.82 11.97
C ASP A 141 -7.96 -12.94 11.32
N SER A 142 -7.55 -14.19 11.59
CA SER A 142 -8.26 -15.39 11.14
C SER A 142 -9.73 -15.50 11.61
N ASN A 143 -10.13 -14.73 12.63
CA ASN A 143 -11.47 -14.80 13.23
C ASN A 143 -12.42 -13.72 12.70
N ASN A 144 -11.91 -12.68 12.05
CA ASN A 144 -12.72 -11.63 11.46
C ASN A 144 -12.15 -11.26 10.08
N LEU A 145 -12.68 -11.93 9.07
CA LEU A 145 -12.18 -11.89 7.70
C LEU A 145 -12.96 -10.89 6.84
N GLU A 146 -14.09 -10.37 7.35
CA GLU A 146 -15.08 -9.65 6.58
C GLU A 146 -15.15 -8.17 6.99
N PHE A 147 -14.95 -7.28 6.02
CA PHE A 147 -15.05 -5.83 6.22
C PHE A 147 -15.35 -5.09 4.91
N GLU A 148 -15.73 -3.83 5.03
CA GLU A 148 -15.89 -2.89 3.92
C GLU A 148 -14.78 -1.83 3.99
N TYR A 149 -14.33 -1.38 2.82
CA TYR A 149 -13.23 -0.43 2.69
C TYR A 149 -13.33 0.37 1.39
N THR A 150 -12.57 1.46 1.32
CA THR A 150 -12.22 2.15 0.09
C THR A 150 -10.77 1.90 -0.26
N LEU A 151 -10.51 1.75 -1.56
CA LEU A 151 -9.17 1.69 -2.12
C LEU A 151 -9.06 2.73 -3.21
N SER A 152 -7.98 3.50 -3.20
CA SER A 152 -7.69 4.47 -4.26
C SER A 152 -6.26 4.37 -4.72
N ALA A 153 -6.01 4.78 -5.97
CA ALA A 153 -4.69 4.90 -6.54
C ALA A 153 -4.49 6.33 -7.06
N THR A 154 -3.52 7.05 -6.51
CA THR A 154 -3.14 8.39 -6.99
C THR A 154 -1.77 8.30 -7.65
N CYS A 155 -1.69 8.71 -8.90
CA CYS A 155 -0.43 8.69 -9.64
C CYS A 155 0.14 10.09 -9.76
N GLN A 156 1.43 10.19 -9.45
CA GLN A 156 2.20 11.41 -9.58
C GLN A 156 3.26 11.19 -10.64
N THR A 157 3.06 11.82 -11.80
CA THR A 157 4.11 11.89 -12.82
C THR A 157 5.17 12.84 -12.33
N CYS A 158 6.40 12.36 -12.20
CA CYS A 158 7.53 13.26 -11.97
C CYS A 158 8.40 13.34 -13.19
N GLY A 159 9.08 14.48 -13.30
CA GLY A 159 10.01 14.71 -14.39
C GLY A 159 11.17 13.73 -14.32
N THR A 160 12.28 14.10 -14.94
CA THR A 160 13.52 13.33 -14.78
C THR A 160 13.90 13.24 -13.31
N LEU A 161 14.13 12.01 -12.82
CA LEU A 161 14.64 11.79 -11.48
C LEU A 161 15.94 12.60 -11.28
N PRO A 162 16.16 13.16 -10.09
CA PRO A 162 17.46 13.71 -9.73
C PRO A 162 18.56 12.64 -9.88
N VAL A 163 19.81 13.05 -10.08
CA VAL A 163 20.92 12.08 -10.22
C VAL A 163 21.36 11.54 -8.86
N ASN A 164 21.18 12.34 -7.81
CA ASN A 164 21.67 12.06 -6.46
C ASN A 164 20.68 11.28 -5.58
N ILE A 165 20.12 10.20 -6.12
CA ILE A 165 19.13 9.36 -5.42
C ILE A 165 19.74 8.30 -4.49
N ASP A 166 21.06 8.11 -4.54
CA ASP A 166 21.78 7.19 -3.70
C ASP A 166 23.12 7.78 -3.24
N LEU A 167 23.77 7.11 -2.28
CA LEU A 167 25.01 7.57 -1.70
C LEU A 167 26.17 7.64 -2.71
N ASP A 168 26.24 6.69 -3.65
CA ASP A 168 27.30 6.62 -4.65
C ASP A 168 27.22 7.81 -5.63
N ASN A 169 26.00 8.24 -5.92
CA ASN A 169 25.68 9.37 -6.79
C ASN A 169 25.46 10.69 -6.02
N ALA A 170 25.79 10.75 -4.72
CA ALA A 170 25.60 11.94 -3.91
C ALA A 170 26.24 13.20 -4.55
N GLU A 171 25.46 14.28 -4.62
CA GLU A 171 25.88 15.54 -5.22
C GLU A 171 26.81 16.31 -4.29
N MET A 172 27.91 16.85 -4.82
CA MET A 172 28.84 17.66 -4.02
C MET A 172 28.24 19.03 -3.73
N LEU A 173 28.06 19.36 -2.45
CA LEU A 173 27.66 20.71 -2.03
C LEU A 173 28.82 21.69 -2.23
N THR A 174 28.56 22.77 -2.95
CA THR A 174 29.43 23.93 -3.05
C THR A 174 29.00 25.00 -2.05
N PHE A 175 29.95 25.65 -1.39
CA PHE A 175 29.61 26.73 -0.48
C PHE A 175 29.00 27.91 -1.24
N PHE A 176 27.98 28.53 -0.64
CA PHE A 176 27.30 29.75 -1.11
C PHE A 176 26.37 29.60 -2.32
N GLU A 177 26.15 28.39 -2.84
CA GLU A 177 25.16 28.14 -3.89
C GLU A 177 24.01 27.31 -3.31
N PRO A 178 22.75 27.74 -3.47
CA PRO A 178 21.62 26.91 -3.10
C PRO A 178 21.52 25.74 -4.07
N VAL A 179 21.25 24.55 -3.53
CA VAL A 179 20.94 23.36 -4.33
C VAL A 179 19.43 23.14 -4.27
N TYR A 180 18.86 22.76 -5.41
CA TYR A 180 17.43 22.51 -5.55
C TYR A 180 17.21 21.02 -5.80
N GLY A 181 16.30 20.44 -5.02
CA GLY A 181 15.94 19.04 -5.12
C GLY A 181 14.43 18.86 -5.17
N ASN A 182 13.99 17.78 -5.79
CA ASN A 182 12.62 17.30 -5.70
C ASN A 182 12.66 15.85 -5.20
N THR A 183 11.91 15.55 -4.14
CA THR A 183 11.82 14.19 -3.58
C THR A 183 10.73 13.35 -4.25
N CYS A 184 10.02 13.90 -5.23
CA CYS A 184 9.02 13.15 -5.95
C CYS A 184 9.63 11.98 -6.74
N CYS A 185 8.94 10.84 -6.71
CA CYS A 185 9.32 9.61 -7.38
C CYS A 185 10.68 9.07 -6.97
N LEU A 186 11.23 9.51 -5.83
CA LEU A 186 12.39 8.83 -5.29
C LEU A 186 11.99 7.39 -4.95
N PRO A 187 12.85 6.39 -5.24
CA PRO A 187 12.73 5.08 -4.63
C PRO A 187 13.05 5.17 -3.12
N PRO A 188 12.65 4.19 -2.30
CA PRO A 188 13.15 4.09 -0.94
C PRO A 188 14.68 4.01 -0.99
N GLY A 189 15.36 4.76 -0.13
CA GLY A 189 16.81 4.81 -0.08
C GLY A 189 17.41 3.44 0.22
N SER A 190 18.58 3.15 -0.35
CA SER A 190 19.26 1.85 -0.23
C SER A 190 20.24 1.75 0.95
N ILE A 191 20.23 2.70 1.88
CA ILE A 191 21.21 2.68 2.97
C ILE A 191 20.73 1.78 4.10
N ASP A 192 21.46 0.67 4.27
CA ASP A 192 21.48 -0.22 5.43
C ASP A 192 22.11 0.47 6.66
N LEU A 193 21.43 1.48 7.23
CA LEU A 193 21.76 1.97 8.56
C LEU A 193 21.12 1.03 9.57
N CYS A 194 21.81 0.70 10.66
CA CYS A 194 21.39 -0.25 11.70
C CYS A 194 20.08 0.12 12.46
N ASP A 195 19.24 0.98 11.90
CA ASP A 195 17.94 1.42 12.37
C ASP A 195 16.92 1.15 11.26
N GLU A 196 16.06 0.14 11.46
CA GLU A 196 15.10 -0.35 10.47
C GLU A 196 14.13 0.75 9.97
N ASP A 197 13.97 1.82 10.75
CA ASP A 197 13.13 2.97 10.42
C ASP A 197 13.76 3.93 9.39
N ILE A 198 15.10 3.90 9.21
CA ILE A 198 15.81 4.75 8.23
C ILE A 198 15.95 4.05 6.88
N LEU A 199 15.90 2.71 6.87
CA LEU A 199 16.04 1.85 5.68
C LEU A 199 14.96 2.05 4.61
N GLN A 200 13.86 2.72 4.97
CA GLN A 200 12.75 3.00 4.06
C GLN A 200 12.65 4.49 3.70
N SER A 201 13.63 5.30 4.11
CA SER A 201 13.57 6.75 3.90
C SER A 201 13.88 7.13 2.45
N TYR A 202 12.99 7.93 1.87
CA TYR A 202 13.10 8.48 0.52
C TYR A 202 13.88 9.80 0.59
N GLY A 203 15.02 9.91 -0.08
CA GLY A 203 15.90 11.07 0.11
C GLY A 203 16.85 11.36 -1.05
N LEU A 204 17.27 12.63 -1.10
CA LEU A 204 18.36 13.09 -1.96
C LEU A 204 19.66 13.09 -1.17
N TRP A 205 20.72 12.62 -1.80
CA TRP A 205 22.02 12.49 -1.17
C TRP A 205 22.94 13.63 -1.58
N TYR A 206 23.54 14.24 -0.57
CA TYR A 206 24.50 15.30 -0.74
C TYR A 206 25.77 14.95 0.03
N LYS A 207 26.93 15.28 -0.53
CA LYS A 207 28.23 15.11 0.10
C LYS A 207 28.99 16.42 0.16
N MET A 208 29.87 16.52 1.14
CA MET A 208 30.70 17.69 1.38
C MET A 208 32.03 17.23 1.96
N VAL A 209 33.06 18.05 1.77
CA VAL A 209 34.37 17.83 2.37
C VAL A 209 34.48 18.77 3.56
N ASP A 210 34.79 18.20 4.72
CA ASP A 210 35.08 18.98 5.92
C ASP A 210 36.31 19.87 5.67
N ASN A 211 36.20 21.13 6.08
CA ASN A 211 37.25 22.15 5.95
C ASN A 211 37.57 22.79 7.31
N ASP A 212 37.32 22.10 8.42
CA ASP A 212 37.55 22.58 9.80
C ASP A 212 36.80 23.89 10.12
N CYS A 213 35.67 24.12 9.47
CA CYS A 213 34.85 25.32 9.62
C CYS A 213 33.48 24.98 10.18
N MET A 214 32.86 25.92 10.91
CA MET A 214 31.45 25.81 11.27
C MET A 214 30.60 25.97 10.01
N ILE A 215 29.72 25.01 9.75
CA ILE A 215 28.86 24.99 8.57
C ILE A 215 27.42 25.15 9.04
N ASP A 216 26.76 26.18 8.52
CA ASP A 216 25.36 26.47 8.80
C ASP A 216 24.52 26.01 7.62
N PHE A 217 23.52 25.19 7.90
CA PHE A 217 22.60 24.67 6.89
C PHE A 217 21.24 25.35 7.05
N ARG A 218 20.75 25.89 5.94
CA ARG A 218 19.38 26.37 5.85
C ARG A 218 18.60 25.54 4.85
N PHE A 219 17.53 24.94 5.34
CA PHE A 219 16.58 24.19 4.53
C PHE A 219 15.27 24.97 4.44
N GLU A 220 14.68 24.99 3.25
CA GLU A 220 13.40 25.64 3.00
C GLU A 220 12.56 24.71 2.14
N SER A 221 11.42 24.27 2.66
CA SER A 221 10.46 23.51 1.87
C SER A 221 9.72 24.47 0.95
N LEU A 222 9.70 24.18 -0.34
CA LEU A 222 8.92 24.93 -1.34
C LEU A 222 7.49 24.39 -1.47
N SER A 223 7.14 23.36 -0.70
CA SER A 223 5.81 22.76 -0.61
C SER A 223 5.40 22.61 0.86
N ASP A 224 4.15 22.22 1.11
CA ASP A 224 3.65 21.96 2.47
C ASP A 224 4.11 20.60 3.04
N VAL A 225 5.20 20.05 2.52
CA VAL A 225 5.76 18.76 2.95
C VAL A 225 6.80 19.01 4.05
N GLU A 226 6.70 18.25 5.14
CA GLU A 226 7.72 18.21 6.18
C GLU A 226 9.01 17.58 5.64
N LEU A 227 10.12 18.30 5.80
CA LEU A 227 11.45 17.82 5.41
C LEU A 227 12.20 17.37 6.66
N SER A 228 12.73 16.15 6.61
CA SER A 228 13.71 15.66 7.57
C SER A 228 15.09 15.69 6.92
N VAL A 229 16.09 16.09 7.69
CA VAL A 229 17.49 16.10 7.24
C VAL A 229 18.30 15.20 8.15
N MET A 230 19.06 14.31 7.53
CA MET A 230 20.00 13.45 8.22
C MET A 230 21.41 13.79 7.75
N MET A 231 22.35 13.83 8.69
CA MET A 231 23.77 13.99 8.40
C MET A 231 24.49 12.75 8.87
N ILE A 232 25.27 12.15 7.98
CA ILE A 232 26.03 10.92 8.25
C ILE A 232 27.50 11.23 7.98
N GLU A 233 28.34 10.97 8.97
CA GLU A 233 29.79 11.01 8.81
C GLU A 233 30.27 9.65 8.28
N LEU A 234 30.94 9.65 7.13
CA LEU A 234 31.56 8.44 6.58
C LEU A 234 33.03 8.41 7.00
N THR A 235 33.42 7.39 7.76
CA THR A 235 34.80 7.14 8.22
C THR A 235 35.56 6.19 7.32
#